data_AF-A0A9Q3BPW6-F1
#
_entry.id   AF-A0A9Q3BPW6-F1
#
_cell.length_a   1.000
_cell.length_b   1.000
_cell.length_c   1.000
_cell.angle_alpha   90.00
_cell.angle_beta   90.00
_cell.angle_gamma   90.00
#
_symmetry.space_group_name_H-M   'P 1'
#
loop_
_entity.id
_entity.type
_entity.pdbx_description
1 polymer ?
#
loop_
_entity_poly.entity_id
_entity_poly.type
_entity_poly.pdbx_seq_one_letter_code
_entity_poly.pdbx_strand_id
1 'polypeptide(L)'
;MHWVKDLLPGEDKSSNSCLVLVDRYCRAPMFLKLAKEDKAMDTAIMIWNRSISHTGLFQNIISDRHLKLTSSLWKILHNLFGTSLSFSTAYHPQSDGLAEIMIQTLEGIIRRLCAYGLEFKDSDGFTYDWCTLIPALCHRGSSK
;
A
#
# COMPACT_ATOMS: atom_id res chain seq x y z
N MET A 1 4.76 -5.71 -0.36
CA MET A 1 4.10 -4.48 -0.82
C MET A 1 4.15 -4.43 -2.33
N HIS A 2 3.16 -3.79 -2.96
CA HIS A 2 3.03 -3.73 -4.41
C HIS A 2 2.45 -2.40 -4.88
N TRP A 3 2.96 -1.91 -6.01
CA TRP A 3 2.61 -0.62 -6.57
C TRP A 3 1.53 -0.76 -7.64
N VAL A 4 0.32 -0.27 -7.34
CA VAL A 4 -0.76 -0.16 -8.31
C VAL A 4 -0.60 1.18 -9.03
N LYS A 5 -0.21 1.10 -10.30
CA LYS A 5 0.07 2.26 -11.17
C LYS A 5 -1.06 2.50 -12.16
N ASP A 6 -1.02 3.70 -12.73
CA ASP A 6 -1.87 4.16 -13.82
C ASP A 6 -3.36 4.12 -13.44
N LEU A 7 -3.65 4.47 -12.18
CA LEU A 7 -5.01 4.70 -11.72
C LEU A 7 -5.53 6.03 -12.27
N LEU A 8 -6.83 6.10 -12.53
CA LEU A 8 -7.46 7.37 -12.84
C LEU A 8 -7.22 8.34 -11.67
N PRO A 9 -6.87 9.61 -11.95
CA PRO A 9 -6.62 10.59 -10.91
C PRO A 9 -7.86 10.68 -10.00
N GLY A 10 -7.63 10.57 -8.69
CA GLY A 10 -8.68 10.80 -7.69
C GLY A 10 -9.12 12.27 -7.67
N GLU A 11 -9.98 12.62 -6.71
CA GLU A 11 -10.47 14.00 -6.54
C GLU A 11 -9.29 14.97 -6.27
N ASP A 12 -8.31 14.48 -5.50
CA ASP A 12 -6.97 15.04 -5.41
C ASP A 12 -6.21 14.71 -6.71
N LYS A 13 -6.41 15.51 -7.76
CA LYS A 13 -5.88 15.36 -9.14
C LYS A 13 -4.35 15.09 -9.29
N SER A 14 -3.61 15.02 -8.20
CA SER A 14 -2.18 14.69 -8.13
C SER A 14 -1.88 13.20 -7.89
N SER A 15 -2.82 12.42 -7.32
CA SER A 15 -2.56 11.02 -6.95
C SER A 15 -3.05 10.07 -8.05
N ASN A 16 -2.10 9.44 -8.75
CA ASN A 16 -2.36 8.48 -9.85
C ASN A 16 -1.85 7.06 -9.54
N SER A 17 -1.39 6.83 -8.32
CA SER A 17 -0.84 5.55 -7.89
C SER A 17 -1.25 5.21 -6.46
N CYS A 18 -1.31 3.92 -6.15
CA CYS A 18 -1.52 3.41 -4.81
C CYS A 18 -0.46 2.37 -4.45
N LEU A 19 0.16 2.49 -3.28
CA LEU A 19 0.99 1.42 -2.73
C LEU A 19 0.16 0.60 -1.75
N VAL A 20 0.04 -0.70 -2.04
CA VAL A 20 -0.62 -1.68 -1.17
C VAL A 20 0.46 -2.36 -0.32
N LEU A 21 0.36 -2.18 1.00
CA LEU A 21 1.17 -2.89 1.98
C LEU A 21 0.28 -3.89 2.72
N VAL A 22 0.85 -5.03 3.07
CA VAL A 22 0.17 -6.06 3.86
C VAL A 22 1.12 -6.48 4.96
N ASP A 23 0.68 -6.35 6.21
CA ASP A 23 1.37 -7.01 7.30
C ASP A 23 1.07 -8.51 7.25
N ARG A 24 2.11 -9.31 7.09
CA ARG A 24 2.02 -10.78 7.03
C ARG A 24 1.56 -11.39 8.35
N TYR A 25 1.81 -10.74 9.48
CA TYR A 25 1.43 -11.24 10.80
C TYR A 25 -0.05 -11.00 11.08
N CYS A 26 -0.50 -9.75 11.07
CA CYS A 26 -1.89 -9.43 11.39
C CYS A 26 -2.86 -9.55 10.21
N ARG A 27 -2.35 -9.79 8.99
CA ARG A 27 -3.11 -9.87 7.73
C ARG A 27 -3.94 -8.62 7.47
N ALA A 28 -3.47 -7.47 7.92
CA ALA A 28 -4.13 -6.20 7.68
C ALA A 28 -3.52 -5.50 6.46
N PRO A 29 -4.36 -5.05 5.50
CA PRO A 29 -3.90 -4.18 4.44
C PRO A 29 -3.74 -2.74 4.90
N MET A 30 -2.72 -2.09 4.39
CA MET A 30 -2.55 -0.64 4.45
C MET A 30 -2.39 -0.12 3.02
N PHE A 31 -2.97 1.03 2.76
CA PHE A 31 -2.83 1.71 1.48
C PHE A 31 -2.17 3.06 1.68
N LEU A 32 -1.35 3.43 0.71
CA LEU A 32 -0.78 4.77 0.57
C LEU A 32 -1.13 5.32 -0.80
N LYS A 33 -1.73 6.51 -0.81
CA LYS A 33 -1.89 7.30 -2.03
C LYS A 33 -0.54 7.90 -2.38
N LEU A 34 -0.13 7.76 -3.63
CA LEU A 34 1.15 8.28 -4.10
C LEU A 34 0.95 8.94 -5.47
N ALA A 35 1.69 10.01 -5.71
CA ALA A 35 1.87 10.57 -7.03
C ALA A 35 3.04 9.86 -7.73
N LYS A 36 2.97 9.74 -9.06
CA LYS A 36 4.06 9.17 -9.86
C LYS A 36 5.35 9.98 -9.66
N GLU A 37 5.20 11.29 -9.49
CA GLU A 37 6.23 12.31 -9.33
C GLU A 37 6.83 12.34 -7.91
N ASP A 38 6.26 11.61 -6.94
CA ASP A 38 6.77 11.60 -5.56
C ASP A 38 8.24 11.17 -5.52
N LYS A 39 9.06 11.94 -4.80
CA LYS A 39 10.47 11.60 -4.62
C LYS A 39 10.60 10.35 -3.76
N ALA A 40 11.71 9.64 -3.93
CA ALA A 40 11.99 8.42 -3.16
C ALA A 40 12.01 8.67 -1.64
N MET A 41 12.42 9.87 -1.21
CA MET A 41 12.45 10.25 0.21
C MET A 41 11.07 10.45 0.80
N ASP A 42 10.21 11.20 0.10
CA ASP A 42 8.84 11.45 0.54
C ASP A 42 8.05 10.13 0.61
N THR A 43 8.20 9.28 -0.41
CA THR A 43 7.64 7.92 -0.42
C THR A 43 8.10 7.10 0.80
N ALA A 44 9.40 7.12 1.10
CA ALA A 44 9.93 6.34 2.22
C ALA A 44 9.34 6.83 3.56
N ILE A 45 9.28 8.14 3.78
CA ILE A 45 8.70 8.73 5.00
C ILE A 45 7.23 8.33 5.13
N MET A 46 6.45 8.37 4.04
CA MET A 46 5.05 7.95 4.06
C MET A 46 4.89 6.48 4.41
N ILE A 47 5.72 5.59 3.85
CA ILE A 47 5.73 4.16 4.18
C ILE A 47 6.02 3.95 5.66
N TRP A 48 7.09 4.56 6.18
CA TRP A 48 7.49 4.40 7.58
C TRP A 48 6.43 4.93 8.55
N ASN A 49 5.93 6.15 8.33
CA ASN A 49 4.91 6.74 9.18
C ASN A 49 3.63 5.90 9.22
N ARG A 50 3.20 5.38 8.07
CA ARG A 50 2.00 4.51 8.00
C ARG A 50 2.23 3.15 8.66
N SER A 51 3.39 2.56 8.45
CA SER A 51 3.77 1.28 9.05
C SER A 51 3.80 1.37 10.57
N ILE A 52 4.52 2.36 11.09
CA ILE A 52 4.71 2.59 12.53
C ILE A 52 3.37 2.87 13.21
N SER A 53 2.53 3.72 12.61
CA SER A 53 1.23 4.06 13.19
C SER A 53 0.22 2.89 13.19
N HIS A 54 0.32 1.96 12.23
CA HIS A 54 -0.65 0.88 12.10
C HIS A 54 -0.26 -0.38 12.88
N THR A 55 0.99 -0.83 12.75
CA THR A 55 1.47 -2.14 13.25
C THR A 55 2.79 -2.03 14.02
N GLY A 56 3.38 -0.83 14.09
CA GLY A 56 4.74 -0.64 14.60
C GLY A 56 5.81 -0.84 13.52
N LEU A 57 7.06 -1.04 13.96
CA LEU A 57 8.21 -1.12 13.07
C LEU A 57 8.27 -2.49 12.36
N PHE A 58 8.27 -2.51 11.03
CA PHE A 58 8.46 -3.76 10.28
C PHE A 58 9.90 -4.24 10.34
N GLN A 59 10.12 -5.50 10.73
CA GLN A 59 11.45 -6.10 10.75
C GLN A 59 11.98 -6.39 9.33
N ASN A 60 11.10 -6.82 8.43
CA ASN A 60 11.45 -7.13 7.04
C ASN A 60 10.32 -6.69 6.10
N ILE A 61 10.66 -5.86 5.12
CA ILE A 61 9.77 -5.43 4.04
C ILE A 61 10.08 -6.28 2.80
N ILE A 62 9.07 -6.91 2.23
CA ILE A 62 9.18 -7.60 0.94
C ILE A 62 8.50 -6.76 -0.13
N SER A 63 9.20 -6.42 -1.21
CA SER A 63 8.66 -5.62 -2.31
C SER A 63 9.15 -6.09 -3.67
N ASP A 64 8.42 -5.73 -4.72
CA ASP A 64 8.94 -5.74 -6.08
C ASP A 64 10.17 -4.82 -6.24
N ARG A 65 10.95 -5.05 -7.30
CA ARG A 65 12.13 -4.22 -7.63
C ARG A 65 11.69 -2.88 -8.22
N HIS A 66 11.28 -1.95 -7.36
CA HIS A 66 10.96 -0.59 -7.77
C HIS A 66 12.17 0.35 -7.61
N LEU A 67 12.44 1.21 -8.60
CA LEU A 67 13.60 2.13 -8.58
C LEU A 67 13.62 3.04 -7.33
N LYS A 68 12.42 3.42 -6.85
CA LYS A 68 12.27 4.22 -5.62
C LYS A 68 12.76 3.48 -4.36
N LEU A 69 12.80 2.15 -4.39
CA LEU A 69 13.19 1.26 -3.27
C LEU A 69 14.64 0.77 -3.36
N THR A 70 15.28 0.91 -4.52
CA THR A 70 16.69 0.52 -4.74
C THR A 70 17.68 1.64 -4.44
N SER A 71 17.22 2.80 -3.98
CA SER A 71 18.09 3.95 -3.71
C SER A 71 18.95 3.74 -2.45
N SER A 72 20.08 4.45 -2.37
CA SER A 72 20.96 4.45 -1.19
C SER A 72 20.24 4.87 0.09
N LEU A 73 19.20 5.70 -0.03
CA LEU A 73 18.33 6.11 1.06
C LEU A 73 17.76 4.91 1.82
N TRP A 74 17.23 3.91 1.11
CA TRP A 74 16.62 2.75 1.77
C TRP A 74 17.63 1.95 2.56
N LYS A 75 18.84 1.77 2.03
CA LYS A 75 19.93 1.10 2.78
C LYS A 75 20.23 1.82 4.09
N ILE A 76 20.28 3.15 4.06
CA ILE A 76 20.53 3.96 5.26
C ILE A 76 19.38 3.84 6.26
N LEU A 77 18.12 3.94 5.79
CA LEU A 77 16.94 3.80 6.65
C LEU A 77 16.89 2.42 7.32
N HIS A 78 17.15 1.35 6.58
CA HIS A 78 17.19 0.00 7.11
C HIS A 78 18.25 -0.17 8.19
N ASN A 79 19.46 0.35 7.96
CA ASN A 79 20.52 0.33 8.96
C ASN A 79 20.16 1.14 10.21
N LEU A 80 19.51 2.30 10.06
CA LEU A 80 19.11 3.15 11.19
C LEU A 80 18.04 2.50 12.06
N PHE A 81 17.04 1.89 11.44
CA PHE A 81 15.92 1.27 12.15
C PHE A 81 16.15 -0.19 12.53
N GLY A 82 17.27 -0.80 12.12
CA GLY A 82 17.54 -2.23 12.36
C GLY A 82 16.56 -3.14 11.61
N THR A 83 16.17 -2.75 10.40
CA THR A 83 15.18 -3.45 9.58
C THR A 83 15.81 -3.91 8.26
N SER A 84 15.08 -4.68 7.47
CA SER A 84 15.56 -5.21 6.19
C SER A 84 14.56 -5.00 5.07
N LEU A 85 15.07 -4.89 3.84
CA LEU A 85 14.28 -4.92 2.60
C LEU A 85 14.76 -6.09 1.76
N SER A 86 13.81 -6.97 1.44
CA SER A 86 14.00 -8.09 0.53
C SER A 86 13.21 -7.81 -0.75
N PHE A 87 13.80 -8.09 -1.90
CA PHE A 87 13.06 -8.02 -3.15
C PHE A 87 12.39 -9.36 -3.43
N SER A 88 11.09 -9.34 -3.75
CA SER A 88 10.37 -10.54 -4.18
C SER A 88 11.03 -11.09 -5.43
N THR A 89 11.47 -12.35 -5.38
CA THR A 89 11.80 -13.12 -6.56
C THR A 89 10.51 -13.66 -7.16
N ALA A 90 10.45 -13.83 -8.47
CA ALA A 90 9.45 -14.74 -9.02
C ALA A 90 9.69 -16.10 -8.32
N TYR A 91 8.66 -16.64 -7.64
CA TYR A 91 8.66 -17.92 -6.91
C TYR A 91 9.28 -18.01 -5.51
N HIS A 92 8.42 -17.97 -4.46
CA HIS A 92 8.29 -19.07 -3.45
C HIS A 92 7.06 -18.88 -2.54
N PRO A 93 5.92 -19.55 -2.81
CA PRO A 93 4.73 -19.47 -1.99
C PRO A 93 4.73 -20.54 -0.90
N GLN A 94 4.96 -20.15 0.35
CA GLN A 94 4.60 -20.98 1.50
C GLN A 94 3.99 -20.15 2.64
N SER A 95 4.60 -18.99 2.94
CA SER A 95 4.07 -18.01 3.90
C SER A 95 3.66 -16.70 3.22
N ASP A 96 4.33 -16.35 2.12
CA ASP A 96 4.09 -15.14 1.36
C ASP A 96 2.87 -15.22 0.44
N GLY A 97 2.44 -16.44 0.07
CA GLY A 97 1.34 -16.64 -0.86
C GLY A 97 0.01 -16.01 -0.42
N LEU A 98 -0.30 -16.00 0.89
CA LEU A 98 -1.52 -15.34 1.37
C LEU A 98 -1.45 -13.82 1.28
N ALA A 99 -0.31 -13.22 1.61
CA ALA A 99 -0.12 -11.79 1.47
C ALA A 99 -0.11 -11.38 0.00
N GLU A 100 0.48 -12.20 -0.88
CA GLU A 100 0.46 -12.03 -2.33
C GLU A 100 -0.98 -12.10 -2.89
N ILE A 101 -1.76 -13.12 -2.51
CA ILE A 101 -3.18 -13.24 -2.90
C ILE A 101 -3.96 -12.03 -2.42
N MET A 102 -3.74 -11.57 -1.19
CA MET A 102 -4.44 -10.40 -0.66
C MET A 102 -4.06 -9.13 -1.42
N ILE A 103 -2.78 -8.93 -1.72
CA ILE A 103 -2.31 -7.81 -2.54
C ILE A 103 -2.97 -7.83 -3.93
N GLN A 104 -2.97 -8.98 -4.61
CA GLN A 104 -3.58 -9.13 -5.94
C GLN A 104 -5.10 -8.89 -5.91
N THR A 105 -5.78 -9.39 -4.87
CA THR A 105 -7.21 -9.18 -4.69
C THR A 105 -7.53 -7.70 -4.49
N LEU A 106 -6.76 -7.01 -3.64
CA LEU A 106 -6.94 -5.59 -3.36
C LEU A 106 -6.61 -4.71 -4.57
N GLU A 107 -5.56 -5.04 -5.32
CA GLU A 107 -5.27 -4.39 -6.60
C GLU A 107 -6.45 -4.53 -7.57
N GLY A 108 -6.99 -5.75 -7.72
CA GLY A 108 -8.14 -5.99 -8.58
C GLY A 108 -9.37 -5.18 -8.18
N ILE A 109 -9.62 -5.06 -6.86
CA ILE A 109 -10.69 -4.22 -6.32
C ILE A 109 -10.45 -2.75 -6.66
N ILE A 110 -9.26 -2.20 -6.40
CA ILE A 110 -8.91 -0.81 -6.70
C ILE A 110 -9.08 -0.52 -8.20
N ARG A 111 -8.58 -1.39 -9.07
CA ARG A 111 -8.69 -1.21 -10.52
C ARG A 111 -10.14 -1.21 -11.00
N ARG A 112 -10.98 -2.11 -10.47
CA ARG A 112 -12.42 -2.16 -10.78
C ARG A 112 -13.14 -0.92 -10.27
N LEU A 113 -12.81 -0.48 -9.05
CA LEU A 113 -13.37 0.74 -8.48
C LEU A 113 -13.08 1.96 -9.36
N CYS A 114 -11.83 2.14 -9.75
CA CYS A 114 -11.45 3.23 -10.65
C CYS A 114 -12.14 3.11 -12.02
N ALA A 115 -12.19 1.91 -12.61
CA ALA A 115 -12.71 1.72 -13.97
C ALA A 115 -14.24 1.89 -14.08
N TYR A 116 -14.99 1.44 -13.07
CA TYR A 116 -16.45 1.40 -13.12
C TYR A 116 -17.11 2.53 -12.31
N GLY A 117 -16.34 3.39 -11.64
CA GLY A 117 -16.88 4.49 -10.82
C GLY A 117 -17.85 3.99 -9.74
N LEU A 118 -17.58 2.80 -9.20
CA LEU A 118 -18.50 2.14 -8.27
C LEU A 118 -18.63 2.95 -6.99
N GLU A 119 -19.86 3.35 -6.69
CA GLU A 119 -20.20 4.06 -5.46
C GLU A 119 -20.35 3.07 -4.30
N PHE A 120 -19.66 3.32 -3.18
CA PHE A 120 -19.96 2.64 -1.92
C PHE A 120 -20.64 3.60 -0.96
N LYS A 121 -21.64 3.07 -0.24
CA LYS A 121 -22.35 3.79 0.82
C LYS A 121 -21.53 3.70 2.11
N ASP A 122 -20.87 4.78 2.48
CA ASP A 122 -20.36 4.94 3.85
C ASP A 122 -21.48 5.53 4.74
N SER A 123 -21.26 5.61 6.05
CA SER A 123 -22.21 6.21 7.01
C SER A 123 -22.63 7.65 6.65
N ASP A 124 -21.85 8.34 5.83
CA ASP A 124 -22.04 9.75 5.45
C ASP A 124 -22.50 9.97 3.99
N GLY A 125 -22.73 8.91 3.19
CA GLY A 125 -23.19 9.02 1.79
C GLY A 125 -22.33 8.27 0.78
N PHE A 126 -22.76 8.28 -0.49
CA PHE A 126 -22.06 7.60 -1.59
C PHE A 126 -20.68 8.24 -1.84
N THR A 127 -19.64 7.40 -1.84
CA THR A 127 -18.27 7.81 -2.14
C THR A 127 -17.88 7.35 -3.56
N TYR A 128 -17.46 8.30 -4.40
CA TYR A 128 -17.07 8.09 -5.80
C TYR A 128 -15.57 7.85 -6.00
N ASP A 129 -14.77 8.15 -4.99
CA ASP A 129 -13.32 8.20 -5.11
C ASP A 129 -12.65 7.03 -4.38
N TRP A 130 -11.84 6.26 -5.11
CA TRP A 130 -11.02 5.18 -4.57
C TRP A 130 -10.11 5.67 -3.43
N CYS A 131 -9.74 6.95 -3.47
CA CYS A 131 -8.99 7.61 -2.43
C CYS A 131 -9.75 7.71 -1.09
N THR A 132 -11.06 7.88 -1.12
CA THR A 132 -11.92 7.98 0.06
C THR A 132 -12.41 6.60 0.53
N LEU A 133 -12.33 5.59 -0.35
CA LEU A 133 -12.62 4.19 -0.01
C LEU A 133 -11.46 3.47 0.69
N ILE A 134 -10.22 3.91 0.47
CA ILE A 134 -9.02 3.35 1.11
C ILE A 134 -9.15 3.26 2.65
N PRO A 135 -9.56 4.33 3.36
CA PRO A 135 -9.78 4.26 4.80
C PRO A 135 -10.82 3.22 5.22
N ALA A 136 -11.90 3.03 4.45
CA ALA A 136 -12.95 2.05 4.71
C ALA A 136 -12.44 0.62 4.52
N LEU A 137 -11.61 0.36 3.51
CA LEU A 137 -10.95 -0.94 3.29
C LEU A 137 -9.93 -1.28 4.39
N CYS A 138 -9.36 -0.26 5.05
CA CYS A 138 -8.46 -0.42 6.19
C CYS A 138 -9.18 -0.56 7.55
N HIS A 139 -10.45 -0.12 7.65
CA HIS A 139 -11.18 -0.20 8.92
C HIS A 139 -11.58 -1.64 9.21
N ARG A 140 -10.83 -2.25 10.13
CA ARG A 140 -11.31 -3.43 10.85
C ARG A 140 -12.57 -2.97 11.58
N GLY A 141 -13.73 -3.49 11.20
CA GLY A 141 -15.01 -3.16 11.84
C GLY A 141 -14.85 -3.19 13.35
N SER A 142 -14.77 -2.02 13.98
CA SER A 142 -14.93 -1.90 15.42
C SER A 142 -16.41 -2.06 15.65
N SER A 143 -16.85 -3.31 15.75
CA SER A 143 -18.11 -3.63 16.39
C SER A 143 -17.97 -3.16 17.83
N LYS A 144 -18.55 -2.01 18.14
CA LYS A 144 -19.11 -1.79 19.47
C LYS A 144 -20.49 -2.40 19.51
#